data_AF-A0A0R1QRJ0-F1
#
_entry.id   AF-A0A0R1QRJ0-F1
#
_cell.length_a   1.000
_cell.length_b   1.000
_cell.length_c   1.000
_cell.angle_alpha   90.00
_cell.angle_beta   90.00
_cell.angle_gamma   90.00
#
_symmetry.space_group_name_H-M   'P 1'
#
loop_
_entity.id
_entity.type
_entity.pdbx_description
1 polymer ?
#
loop_
_entity_poly.entity_id
_entity_poly.type
_entity_poly.pdbx_seq_one_letter_code
_entity_poly.pdbx_strand_id
1 'polypeptide(L)' 'MLVGTGDRDVENIQFYQHQGFVQSGVRKDFFKQYAQPILVDGVPLNDMILFTQAVPVR' A
#
# COMPACT_ATOMS: atom_id res chain seq x y z
N MET A 1 3.54 -2.54 13.58
CA MET A 1 3.91 -3.12 12.27
C MET A 1 3.57 -2.11 11.18
N LEU A 2 4.48 -1.89 10.23
CA LEU A 2 4.30 -0.99 9.07
C LEU A 2 4.23 -1.86 7.81
N VAL A 3 3.23 -1.63 6.97
CA VAL A 3 3.04 -2.30 5.67
C VAL A 3 2.74 -1.25 4.59
N GLY A 4 2.89 -1.62 3.32
CA GLY A 4 2.59 -0.73 2.20
C GLY A 4 2.00 -1.47 1.01
N THR A 5 1.13 -0.78 0.25
CA THR A 5 0.49 -1.29 -0.97
C THR A 5 0.43 -0.21 -2.05
N GLY A 6 0.14 -0.60 -3.28
CA GLY A 6 -0.06 0.32 -4.40
C GLY A 6 -1.30 1.19 -4.26
N ASP A 7 -1.26 2.42 -4.79
CA ASP A 7 -2.39 3.36 -4.78
C ASP A 7 -3.63 2.87 -5.55
N ARG A 8 -3.47 1.89 -6.44
CA ARG A 8 -4.56 1.27 -7.21
C ARG A 8 -4.87 -0.17 -6.80
N ASP A 9 -4.21 -0.68 -5.78
CA ASP A 9 -4.37 -2.05 -5.31
C ASP A 9 -5.52 -2.13 -4.29
N VAL A 10 -6.75 -2.05 -4.80
CA VAL A 10 -7.98 -1.89 -4.00
C VAL A 10 -8.19 -3.07 -3.06
N GLU A 11 -7.92 -4.30 -3.52
CA GLU A 11 -8.09 -5.51 -2.70
C GLU A 11 -7.16 -5.48 -1.49
N ASN A 12 -5.88 -5.14 -1.68
CA ASN A 12 -4.94 -5.02 -0.57
C ASN A 12 -5.30 -3.88 0.38
N ILE A 13 -5.75 -2.73 -0.13
CA ILE A 13 -6.21 -1.61 0.70
C ILE A 13 -7.35 -2.05 1.63
N GLN A 14 -8.37 -2.71 1.07
CA GLN A 14 -9.51 -3.22 1.85
C GLN A 14 -9.07 -4.29 2.85
N PHE A 15 -8.20 -5.21 2.43
CA PHE A 15 -7.65 -6.24 3.31
C PHE A 15 -6.98 -5.64 4.54
N TYR A 16 -6.08 -4.67 4.38
CA TYR A 16 -5.38 -4.05 5.51
C TYR A 16 -6.33 -3.31 6.46
N GLN A 17 -7.31 -2.60 5.92
CA GLN A 17 -8.34 -1.94 6.72
C GLN A 17 -9.18 -2.96 7.52
N HIS A 18 -9.60 -4.06 6.88
CA HIS A 18 -10.33 -5.14 7.55
C HIS A 18 -9.53 -5.84 8.65
N GLN A 19 -8.20 -5.95 8.50
CA GLN A 19 -7.31 -6.50 9.51
C GLN A 19 -6.97 -5.49 10.64
N GLY A 20 -7.55 -4.29 10.61
CA GLY A 20 -7.38 -3.27 11.65
C GLY A 20 -6.12 -2.44 11.51
N PHE A 21 -5.50 -2.41 10.33
CA PHE A 21 -4.45 -1.43 10.06
C PHE A 21 -5.06 -0.08 9.69
N VAL A 22 -4.39 0.99 10.09
CA VAL A 22 -4.79 2.37 9.82
C VAL A 22 -3.83 2.98 8.81
N GLN A 23 -4.37 3.67 7.80
CA GLN A 23 -3.54 4.40 6.85
C GLN A 23 -2.72 5.45 7.59
N SER A 24 -1.41 5.44 7.36
CA SER A 24 -0.43 6.21 8.13
C SER A 24 0.36 7.19 7.27
N GLY A 25 0.31 7.07 5.94
CA GLY A 25 0.99 7.98 5.04
C GLY A 25 0.99 7.50 3.59
N VAL A 26 1.72 8.24 2.76
CA VAL A 26 1.92 7.96 1.34
C VAL A 26 3.37 8.24 0.99
N ARG A 27 4.02 7.30 0.29
CA ARG A 27 5.30 7.53 -0.40
C ARG A 27 5.00 7.86 -1.85
N LYS A 28 5.08 9.14 -2.17
CA LYS A 28 4.81 9.66 -3.51
C LYS A 28 5.81 9.10 -4.53
N ASP A 29 5.33 8.75 -5.71
CA ASP A 29 6.11 8.30 -6.87
C ASP A 29 6.98 7.05 -6.59
N PHE A 30 6.66 6.30 -5.53
CA PHE A 30 7.44 5.14 -5.10
C PHE A 30 7.61 4.12 -6.23
N PHE A 31 6.60 3.88 -7.05
CA PHE A 31 6.68 2.87 -8.10
C PHE A 31 7.38 3.36 -9.37
N LYS A 32 7.66 4.66 -9.51
CA LYS A 32 8.41 5.20 -10.66
C LYS A 32 9.89 4.83 -10.66
N GLN A 33 10.41 4.32 -9.54
CA GLN A 33 11.79 3.86 -9.44
C GLN A 33 12.04 2.54 -10.20
N TYR A 34 10.98 1.79 -10.54
CA TYR A 34 11.09 0.54 -11.28
C TYR A 34 11.19 0.79 -12.79
N ALA A 35 12.06 0.05 -13.47
CA ALA A 35 12.31 0.22 -14.90
C ALA A 35 11.09 -0.09 -15.77
N GLN A 36 10.20 -0.98 -15.31
CA GLN A 36 8.92 -1.27 -15.96
C GLN A 36 7.78 -0.95 -14.99
N PRO A 37 6.66 -0.38 -15.47
CA PRO A 37 5.52 -0.07 -14.62
C PRO A 37 4.90 -1.35 -14.08
N ILE A 38 4.58 -1.36 -12.79
CA ILE A 38 3.76 -2.40 -12.18
C ILE A 38 2.30 -2.04 -12.46
N LEU A 39 1.58 -2.93 -13.14
CA LEU A 39 0.19 -2.71 -13.56
C LEU A 39 -0.78 -3.48 -12.67
N VAL A 40 -1.86 -2.83 -12.27
CA VAL A 40 -3.04 -3.43 -11.64
C VAL A 40 -4.24 -3.07 -12.51
N ASP A 41 -4.96 -4.07 -13.03
CA ASP A 41 -6.05 -3.89 -14.00
C ASP A 41 -5.68 -3.00 -15.21
N GLY A 42 -4.43 -3.12 -15.67
CA GLY A 42 -3.90 -2.31 -16.78
C GLY A 42 -3.51 -0.87 -16.41
N VAL A 43 -3.67 -0.46 -15.15
CA VAL A 43 -3.30 0.87 -14.65
C VAL A 43 -1.98 0.81 -13.88
N PRO A 44 -1.01 1.71 -14.14
CA PRO A 44 0.25 1.71 -13.42
C PRO A 44 0.08 2.21 -11.98
N LEU A 45 0.76 1.53 -11.06
CA LEU A 45 1.00 2.04 -9.71
C LEU A 45 1.92 3.26 -9.76
N ASN A 46 1.63 4.27 -8.94
CA ASN A 46 2.46 5.47 -8.83
C ASN A 46 2.97 5.65 -7.41
N ASP A 47 2.04 5.71 -6.46
CA ASP A 47 2.32 5.99 -5.05
C ASP A 47 2.20 4.71 -4.23
N MET A 48 2.97 4.62 -3.14
CA MET A 48 2.78 3.57 -2.13
C MET A 48 1.99 4.14 -0.96
N ILE A 49 0.86 3.52 -0.64
CA ILE A 49 0.05 3.82 0.54
C ILE A 49 0.59 3.01 1.71
N LEU A 50 0.87 3.69 2.82
CA LEU A 50 1.41 3.07 4.03
C LEU A 50 0.31 2.87 5.07
N PHE A 51 0.36 1.73 5.75
CA PHE A 51 -0.54 1.40 6.86
C PHE A 51 0.23 0.95 8.09
N THR A 52 -0.26 1.31 9.28
CA THR A 52 0.30 0.89 10.56
C THR A 52 -0.74 0.20 11.43
N GLN A 53 -0.30 -0.80 12.17
CA GLN A 53 -1.06 -1.41 13.26
C GLN A 53 -0.15 -1.52 14.49
N ALA A 54 -0.68 -1.30 15.68
CA ALA A 54 0.03 -1.65 16.91
C ALA A 54 0.34 -3.16 16.87
N VAL A 55 1.58 -3.55 17.13
CA VAL A 55 1.86 -4.98 17.30
C VAL A 55 1.24 -5.37 18.63
N PRO A 56 0.29 -6.32 18.68
CA PRO A 56 -0.20 -6.79 19.96
C PRO A 56 0.98 -7.43 20.69
N VAL A 57 1.33 -6.88 21.86
CA VAL A 57 2.24 -7.53 22.80
C VAL A 57 1.51 -8.80 23.24
N ARG A 58 2.00 -9.96 22.80
CA ARG A 58 1.54 -11.26 23.28
C ARG A 58 2.24 -11.61 24.58
#